data_AF-A0A7M2QWD3-F1
#
_entry.id   AF-A0A7M2QWD3-F1
#
_cell.length_a   1.000
_cell.length_b   1.000
_cell.length_c   1.000
_cell.angle_alpha   90.00
_cell.angle_beta   90.00
_cell.angle_gamma   90.00
#
_symmetry.space_group_name_H-M   'P 1'
#
loop_
_entity.id
_entity.type
_entity.pdbx_description
1 polymer ?
#
loop_
_entity_poly.entity_id
_entity_poly.type
_entity_poly.pdbx_seq_one_letter_code
_entity_poly.pdbx_strand_id
1 'polypeptide(L)' 'MDETSYFKNVDASNIENEQTTRDYFNLNMEPVVVEGNTVYVLVDQWWRGIDSKDFGSLPQKEIQGKVIGYSK' A
#
# COMPACT_ATOMS: atom_id res chain seq x y z
N MET A 1 -9.86 2.71 6.70
CA MET A 1 -11.21 2.35 6.23
C MET A 1 -11.29 0.84 6.33
N ASP A 2 -12.25 0.29 7.09
CA ASP A 2 -12.45 -1.16 7.18
C ASP A 2 -13.22 -1.69 5.96
N GLU A 3 -13.21 -3.01 5.77
CA GLU A 3 -13.84 -3.70 4.64
C GLU A 3 -15.33 -3.33 4.50
N THR A 4 -16.07 -3.31 5.61
CA THR A 4 -17.52 -3.02 5.59
C THR A 4 -17.77 -1.59 5.12
N SER A 5 -17.00 -0.64 5.63
CA SER A 5 -17.07 0.76 5.23
C SER A 5 -16.68 0.98 3.77
N TYR A 6 -15.71 0.23 3.25
CA TYR A 6 -15.32 0.30 1.83
C TYR A 6 -16.45 -0.15 0.91
N PHE A 7 -16.95 -1.37 1.09
CA PHE A 7 -17.99 -1.93 0.21
C PHE A 7 -19.32 -1.16 0.28
N LYS A 8 -19.58 -0.44 1.37
CA LYS A 8 -20.74 0.45 1.48
C LYS A 8 -20.62 1.72 0.65
N ASN A 9 -19.41 2.24 0.47
CA ASN A 9 -19.18 3.58 -0.10
C ASN A 9 -18.54 3.58 -1.49
N VAL A 10 -17.96 2.44 -1.90
CA VAL A 10 -17.36 2.29 -3.23
C VAL A 10 -18.44 2.18 -4.30
N ASP A 11 -18.22 2.83 -5.44
CA ASP A 11 -19.01 2.56 -6.63
C ASP A 11 -18.69 1.14 -7.12
N ALA A 12 -19.71 0.28 -7.21
CA ALA A 12 -19.57 -1.11 -7.61
C ALA A 12 -18.91 -1.26 -9.00
N SER A 13 -19.03 -0.27 -9.89
CA SER A 13 -18.33 -0.30 -11.19
C SER A 13 -16.81 -0.23 -11.07
N ASN A 14 -16.28 0.22 -9.93
CA ASN A 14 -14.84 0.26 -9.65
C ASN A 14 -14.31 -1.06 -9.07
N ILE A 15 -15.19 -2.03 -8.79
CA ILE A 15 -14.81 -3.35 -8.33
C ILE A 15 -14.88 -4.30 -9.53
N GLU A 16 -13.72 -4.72 -10.03
CA GLU A 16 -13.64 -5.73 -11.09
C GLU A 16 -14.01 -7.12 -10.57
N ASN A 17 -13.52 -7.48 -9.39
CA ASN A 17 -13.79 -8.76 -8.73
C ASN A 17 -13.90 -8.57 -7.22
N GLU A 18 -15.12 -8.75 -6.69
CA GLU A 18 -15.40 -8.59 -5.27
C GLU A 18 -14.55 -9.52 -4.39
N GLN A 19 -14.40 -10.80 -4.77
CA GLN A 19 -13.62 -11.76 -3.99
C GLN A 19 -12.16 -11.32 -3.88
N THR A 20 -11.55 -10.91 -4.99
CA THR A 20 -10.17 -10.40 -4.98
C THR A 20 -10.03 -9.15 -4.12
N THR A 21 -11.04 -8.26 -4.11
CA THR A 21 -11.06 -7.09 -3.22
C THR A 21 -11.19 -7.49 -1.74
N ARG A 22 -12.02 -8.49 -1.41
CA ARG A 22 -12.13 -9.03 -0.04
C ARG A 22 -10.84 -9.69 0.42
N ASP A 23 -10.22 -10.48 -0.45
CA ASP A 23 -8.93 -11.12 -0.16
C ASP A 23 -7.85 -10.06 0.10
N TYR A 24 -7.88 -8.95 -0.64
CA TYR A 24 -7.01 -7.81 -0.42
C TYR A 24 -7.22 -7.13 0.94
N PHE A 25 -8.47 -6.96 1.39
CA PHE A 25 -8.78 -6.42 2.73
C PHE A 25 -8.24 -7.29 3.87
N ASN A 26 -8.18 -8.60 3.63
CA ASN A 26 -7.72 -9.58 4.61
C ASN A 26 -6.22 -9.89 4.49
N LEU A 27 -5.52 -9.25 3.55
CA LEU A 27 -4.08 -9.37 3.40
C LEU A 27 -3.39 -8.68 4.58
N ASN A 28 -2.55 -9.43 5.29
CA ASN A 28 -1.84 -8.98 6.47
C ASN A 28 -0.35 -9.26 6.33
N MET A 29 0.46 -8.55 7.10
CA MET A 29 1.90 -8.73 7.19
C MET A 29 2.30 -8.80 8.66
N GLU A 30 3.34 -9.57 8.95
CA GLU A 30 3.95 -9.57 10.27
C GLU A 30 4.43 -8.16 10.66
N PRO A 31 4.37 -7.78 11.95
CA PRO A 31 4.89 -6.50 12.41
C PRO A 31 6.38 -6.35 12.07
N VAL A 32 6.77 -5.19 11.57
CA VAL A 32 8.16 -4.86 11.24
C VAL A 32 8.64 -3.69 12.09
N VAL A 33 9.85 -3.80 12.63
CA VAL A 33 10.52 -2.69 13.32
C VAL A 33 11.24 -1.83 12.29
N VAL A 34 10.90 -0.53 12.25
CA VAL A 34 11.56 0.44 11.37
C VAL A 34 12.67 1.14 12.14
N GLU A 35 13.92 0.83 11.77
CA GLU A 35 15.11 1.40 12.39
C GLU A 35 15.24 2.90 12.11
N GLY A 36 15.96 3.60 12.99
CA GLY A 36 16.21 5.04 12.85
C GLY A 36 16.87 5.40 11.51
N ASN A 37 16.49 6.54 10.92
CA ASN A 37 16.95 7.03 9.61
C ASN A 37 16.65 6.08 8.43
N THR A 38 15.67 5.19 8.57
CA THR A 38 15.17 4.35 7.48
C THR A 38 13.68 4.57 7.25
N VAL A 39 13.20 4.14 6.09
CA VAL A 39 11.78 4.10 5.73
C VAL A 39 11.41 2.70 5.28
N TYR A 40 10.18 2.27 5.61
CA TYR A 40 9.59 1.05 5.09
C TYR A 40 8.47 1.44 4.13
N VAL A 41 8.65 1.15 2.84
CA VAL A 41 7.75 1.59 1.78
C VAL A 41 6.87 0.43 1.32
N LEU A 42 5.59 0.69 1.12
CA LEU A 42 4.63 -0.25 0.55
C LEU A 42 3.98 0.39 -0.67
N VAL A 43 3.83 -0.38 -1.75
CA VAL A 43 3.08 0.09 -2.91
C VAL A 43 1.58 -0.01 -2.66
N ASP A 44 0.81 0.96 -3.16
CA ASP A 44 -0.66 0.98 -3.03
C ASP A 44 -1.33 -0.27 -3.63
N GLN A 45 -0.73 -0.82 -4.68
CA GLN A 45 -1.19 -2.02 -5.38
C GLN A 45 -0.30 -3.19 -4.99
N TRP A 46 -0.50 -3.67 -3.76
CA TRP A 46 0.40 -4.60 -3.06
C TRP A 46 0.76 -5.87 -3.85
N TRP A 47 -0.16 -6.39 -4.68
CA TRP A 47 0.05 -7.58 -5.51
C TRP A 47 0.83 -7.33 -6.83
N ARG A 48 1.08 -6.06 -7.18
CA ARG A 48 1.65 -5.67 -8.49
C ARG A 48 2.95 -4.89 -8.38
N GLY A 49 3.45 -4.65 -7.16
CA GLY A 49 4.69 -3.92 -6.94
C GLY A 49 5.69 -4.66 -6.07
N ILE A 50 6.96 -4.33 -6.28
CA ILE A 50 8.10 -4.74 -5.44
C ILE A 50 8.34 -3.60 -4.46
N ASP A 51 8.34 -3.90 -3.16
CA ASP A 51 8.49 -2.90 -2.10
C ASP A 51 9.25 -3.45 -0.88
N SER A 52 9.20 -2.76 0.26
CA SER A 52 9.97 -3.14 1.45
C SER A 52 9.59 -4.50 2.02
N LYS A 53 8.44 -5.10 1.66
CA LYS A 53 8.14 -6.50 2.00
C LYS A 53 9.06 -7.49 1.30
N ASP A 54 9.63 -7.09 0.16
CA ASP A 54 10.52 -7.90 -0.67
C ASP A 54 12.00 -7.59 -0.42
N PHE A 55 12.36 -6.31 -0.21
CA PHE A 55 13.76 -5.87 -0.07
C PHE A 55 14.12 -5.22 1.27
N GLY A 56 13.18 -5.06 2.20
CA GLY A 56 13.40 -4.44 3.51
C GLY A 56 13.39 -2.91 3.51
N SER A 57 13.83 -2.32 4.63
CA SER A 57 13.85 -0.86 4.82
C SER A 57 14.92 -0.17 3.96
N LEU A 58 14.63 1.06 3.53
CA LEU A 58 15.54 1.91 2.74
C LEU A 58 16.12 3.04 3.60
N PRO A 59 17.39 3.43 3.41
CA PRO A 59 17.95 4.59 4.09
C PRO A 59 17.25 5.88 3.65
N GLN A 60 16.86 6.73 4.60
CA GLN A 60 16.16 7.99 4.31
C GLN A 60 16.99 8.94 3.42
N LYS A 61 18.32 8.84 3.47
CA LYS A 61 19.25 9.61 2.61
C LYS A 61 19.09 9.35 1.11
N GLU A 62 18.50 8.21 0.73
CA GLU A 62 18.30 7.84 -0.68
C GLU A 62 17.01 8.48 -1.25
N ILE A 63 16.19 9.12 -0.41
CA ILE A 63 14.95 9.76 -0.84
C ILE A 63 15.29 11.07 -1.56
N GLN A 64 14.97 11.14 -2.85
CA GLN A 64 15.23 12.32 -3.67
C GLN A 64 14.19 13.43 -3.50
N GLY A 65 12.99 13.10 -3.04
CA GLY A 65 11.91 14.06 -2.85
C GLY A 65 10.56 13.40 -2.63
N LYS A 66 9.51 14.23 -2.60
CA LYS A 66 8.11 13.80 -2.45
C LYS A 66 7.33 14.15 -3.70
N VAL A 67 6.55 13.19 -4.20
CA VAL A 67 5.58 13.44 -5.27
C VAL A 67 4.44 14.30 -4.70
N ILE A 68 4.26 15.51 -5.26
CA ILE A 68 3.21 16.47 -4.86
C ILE A 68 1.98 16.45 -5.78
N GLY A 69 2.01 15.62 -6.82
CA GLY A 69 0.97 15.53 -7.84
C GLY A 69 1.52 15.83 -9.24
N TYR A 70 0.60 16.08 -10.18
CA TYR A 70 0.90 16.44 -11.57
C TYR A 70 0.29 17.81 -11.88
N SER A 71 0.89 18.53 -12.82
CA SER A 71 0.26 19.72 -13.41
C SER A 71 -1.00 19.30 -14.17
N LYS A 72 -2.10 20.04 -13.98
CA LYS A 72 -3.34 19.83 -14.72
C LYS A 72 -3.18 20.12 -16.20
#